data_AF-A0AAJ7RSG8-F1
#
_entry.id   AF-A0AAJ7RSG8-F1
#
_cell.length_a   1.000
_cell.length_b   1.000
_cell.length_c   1.000
_cell.angle_alpha   90.00
_cell.angle_beta   90.00
_cell.angle_gamma   90.00
#
_symmetry.space_group_name_H-M   'P 1'
#
loop_
_entity.id
_entity.type
_entity.pdbx_description
1 polymer ?
#
loop_
_entity_poly.entity_id
_entity_poly.type
_entity_poly.pdbx_seq_one_letter_code
_entity_poly.pdbx_strand_id
1 'polypeptide(L)'
;MGDSDDTEKVNSDDPRIPCQYGVKCYQKNPAHHGKYKHPPKHEQQKEENVGVTTASRKRKLSEHKSDISKETIVPQTKLKRENSPLLNKGDHELSQSPEHNTAGDEAAVPVASTSETSVSKCDSEITELSERAMSINVSDIEQRIVDKFLVKMPEDFYKFYDFCKTVSPNDLSGTFKIVKLTLVGPYDILSSKLDDRNDLKKEQYLTHWRFYYDPPEFQTILNVEGKDGLHFGYWRDEPTENPVFVATNSVNVNCKIVPVADNIFSAVSAYMDTELKRASPFNKMKLSNLQKSLKSYAKKHKITLETNTNSMKAREKRVVARTLHGAGIVVPYNKKTQVGYRELAVTDSKLRKILKNIDETSDDNVREDNLNSLLEVTRLATIAADECDFGTCLELGHDLFSSGSNHVHTMAIQMLAIAYTHLDRPQFLEIIKTHLADRKRGTSPCVT
;
A
#
# COMPACT_ATOMS: atom_id res chain seq x y z
N MET A 1 44.46 -43.21 -36.27
CA MET A 1 44.57 -43.85 -34.93
C MET A 1 45.20 -42.80 -34.02
N GLY A 2 44.54 -42.16 -33.08
CA GLY A 2 43.14 -42.11 -32.63
C GLY A 2 43.06 -40.89 -31.70
N ASP A 3 41.97 -40.13 -31.74
CA ASP A 3 41.66 -39.05 -30.77
C ASP A 3 40.20 -38.60 -30.95
N SER A 4 39.29 -39.57 -31.09
CA SER A 4 37.85 -39.34 -31.22
C SER A 4 37.04 -40.04 -30.13
N ASP A 5 37.65 -40.29 -28.96
CA ASP A 5 37.06 -41.14 -27.92
C ASP A 5 37.05 -40.54 -26.49
N ASP A 6 37.35 -39.25 -26.33
CA ASP A 6 37.44 -38.61 -25.00
C ASP A 6 36.38 -37.52 -24.72
N THR A 7 35.58 -37.10 -25.70
CA THR A 7 34.44 -36.18 -25.47
C THR A 7 33.10 -36.87 -25.24
N GLU A 8 32.99 -38.18 -25.53
CA GLU A 8 31.81 -38.99 -25.19
C GLU A 8 31.85 -39.56 -23.76
N LYS A 9 33.00 -39.52 -23.06
CA LYS A 9 33.17 -40.17 -21.75
C LYS A 9 32.91 -39.30 -20.51
N VAL A 10 32.47 -38.05 -20.66
CA VAL A 10 32.15 -37.17 -19.50
C VAL A 10 30.64 -36.95 -19.32
N ASN A 11 29.79 -37.64 -20.11
CA ASN A 11 28.33 -37.43 -20.09
C ASN A 11 27.49 -38.71 -19.87
N SER A 12 28.11 -39.87 -19.63
CA SER A 12 27.41 -41.14 -19.42
C SER A 12 26.93 -41.39 -17.99
N ASP A 13 27.47 -40.67 -16.99
CA ASP A 13 27.32 -41.05 -15.58
C ASP A 13 26.43 -40.09 -14.77
N ASP A 14 25.70 -39.19 -15.42
CA ASP A 14 24.69 -38.34 -14.76
C ASP A 14 23.32 -39.06 -14.72
N PRO A 15 22.84 -39.52 -13.54
CA PRO A 15 21.59 -40.27 -13.39
C PRO A 15 20.33 -39.41 -13.57
N ARG A 16 20.47 -38.10 -13.77
CA ARG A 16 19.34 -37.17 -13.94
C ARG A 16 18.71 -37.26 -15.33
N ILE A 17 17.41 -36.99 -15.38
CA ILE A 17 16.60 -37.06 -16.61
C ILE A 17 16.96 -35.87 -17.52
N PRO A 18 17.13 -36.02 -18.84
CA PRO A 18 17.35 -34.87 -19.72
C PRO A 18 16.24 -33.83 -19.61
N CYS A 19 16.60 -32.55 -19.38
CA CYS A 19 15.62 -31.47 -19.40
C CYS A 19 15.08 -31.27 -20.83
N GLN A 20 13.76 -31.22 -21.00
CA GLN A 20 13.11 -30.95 -22.30
C GLN A 20 13.53 -29.61 -22.92
N TYR A 21 13.94 -28.63 -22.10
CA TYR A 21 14.37 -27.30 -22.55
C TYR A 21 15.90 -27.15 -22.66
N GLY A 22 16.68 -28.16 -22.24
CA GLY A 22 18.14 -28.21 -22.36
C GLY A 22 18.84 -26.88 -21.98
N VAL A 23 19.77 -26.41 -22.81
CA VAL A 23 20.52 -25.16 -22.58
C VAL A 23 19.65 -23.88 -22.51
N LYS A 24 18.37 -23.97 -22.90
CA LYS A 24 17.38 -22.87 -22.89
C LYS A 24 16.41 -22.96 -21.70
N CYS A 25 16.60 -23.90 -20.77
CA CYS A 25 15.76 -24.01 -19.59
C CYS A 25 15.84 -22.74 -18.73
N TYR A 26 14.67 -22.15 -18.43
CA TYR A 26 14.57 -20.93 -17.62
C TYR A 26 14.51 -21.22 -16.11
N GLN A 27 14.24 -22.47 -15.72
CA GLN A 27 14.17 -22.85 -14.31
C GLN A 27 15.58 -22.92 -13.71
N LYS A 28 15.79 -22.13 -12.64
CA LYS A 28 17.08 -22.03 -11.91
C LYS A 28 17.03 -22.63 -10.50
N ASN A 29 15.90 -23.20 -10.09
CA ASN A 29 15.75 -23.71 -8.72
C ASN A 29 16.58 -25.01 -8.52
N PRO A 30 17.09 -25.26 -7.29
CA PRO A 30 17.95 -26.43 -7.03
C PRO A 30 17.24 -27.78 -7.20
N ALA A 31 15.92 -27.85 -6.98
CA ALA A 31 15.15 -29.09 -7.12
C ALA A 31 15.06 -29.55 -8.58
N HIS A 32 14.83 -28.62 -9.51
CA HIS A 32 14.83 -28.85 -10.95
C HIS A 32 16.20 -29.30 -11.45
N HIS A 33 17.26 -28.59 -11.04
CA HIS A 33 18.63 -28.98 -11.39
C HIS A 33 19.09 -30.27 -10.72
N GLY A 34 18.46 -30.67 -9.61
CA GLY A 34 18.66 -31.98 -8.98
C GLY A 34 17.96 -33.12 -9.72
N LYS A 35 16.85 -32.86 -10.41
CA LYS A 35 16.05 -33.88 -11.13
C LYS A 35 16.38 -33.96 -12.63
N TYR A 36 16.74 -32.84 -13.25
CA TYR A 36 16.95 -32.72 -14.68
C TYR A 36 18.36 -32.24 -15.05
N LYS A 37 18.99 -32.91 -16.02
CA LYS A 37 20.31 -32.53 -16.56
C LYS A 37 20.19 -31.53 -17.71
N HIS A 38 21.15 -30.60 -17.74
CA HIS A 38 21.29 -29.55 -18.75
C HIS A 38 22.71 -29.63 -19.33
N PRO A 39 22.89 -29.67 -20.66
CA PRO A 39 24.22 -29.65 -21.26
C PRO A 39 24.97 -28.35 -20.92
N PRO A 40 26.30 -28.35 -20.76
CA PRO A 40 27.08 -27.14 -20.58
C PRO A 40 26.94 -26.21 -21.80
N LYS A 41 26.86 -24.89 -21.57
CA LYS A 41 26.91 -23.89 -22.65
C LYS A 41 28.34 -23.83 -23.20
N HIS A 42 28.51 -24.07 -24.49
CA HIS A 42 29.80 -23.83 -25.15
C HIS A 42 30.13 -22.33 -25.12
N GLU A 43 31.14 -21.95 -24.32
CA GLU A 43 31.75 -20.63 -24.39
C GLU A 43 32.67 -20.58 -25.62
N GLN A 44 32.40 -19.69 -26.57
CA GLN A 44 33.37 -19.35 -27.62
C GLN A 44 34.49 -18.53 -26.97
N GLN A 45 35.69 -19.11 -26.95
CA GLN A 45 36.90 -18.50 -26.43
C GLN A 45 37.29 -17.26 -27.26
N LYS A 46 37.67 -16.19 -26.57
CA LYS A 46 38.40 -15.05 -27.12
C LYS A 46 39.82 -15.51 -27.43
N GLU A 47 40.21 -15.52 -28.70
CA GLU A 47 41.62 -15.61 -29.08
C GLU A 47 42.25 -14.22 -29.16
N GLU A 48 43.28 -14.03 -28.34
CA GLU A 48 44.27 -12.97 -28.45
C GLU A 48 45.12 -13.21 -29.70
N ASN A 49 45.27 -12.20 -30.56
CA ASN A 49 46.20 -12.25 -31.69
C ASN A 49 47.43 -11.41 -31.36
N VAL A 50 48.55 -12.11 -31.16
CA VAL A 50 49.92 -11.58 -31.12
C VAL A 50 50.35 -11.20 -32.53
N GLY A 51 51.01 -10.06 -32.65
CA GLY A 51 51.28 -9.38 -33.91
C GLY A 51 52.32 -10.02 -34.84
N VAL A 52 52.20 -9.67 -36.11
CA VAL A 52 53.30 -9.62 -37.08
C VAL A 52 53.21 -8.30 -37.85
N THR A 53 54.38 -7.69 -37.98
CA THR A 53 54.72 -6.39 -38.56
C THR A 53 54.43 -6.25 -40.04
N THR A 54 53.95 -5.07 -40.48
CA THR A 54 54.50 -4.33 -41.63
C THR A 54 54.19 -2.84 -41.51
N ALA A 55 55.11 -2.04 -42.02
CA ALA A 55 55.27 -0.62 -41.75
C ALA A 55 54.49 0.32 -42.70
N SER A 56 54.37 1.58 -42.25
CA SER A 56 54.36 2.82 -43.04
C SER A 56 53.01 3.37 -43.55
N ARG A 57 52.51 4.43 -42.91
CA ARG A 57 52.67 5.84 -43.39
C ARG A 57 51.96 6.85 -42.48
N LYS A 58 52.71 7.88 -42.10
CA LYS A 58 52.26 9.17 -41.52
C LYS A 58 51.23 9.86 -42.43
N ARG A 59 50.23 10.51 -41.82
CA ARG A 59 49.83 11.91 -42.11
C ARG A 59 49.08 12.51 -40.91
N LYS A 60 49.35 13.79 -40.65
CA LYS A 60 48.88 14.66 -39.55
C LYS A 60 47.75 15.58 -40.03
N LEU A 61 47.05 16.15 -39.03
CA LEU A 61 46.07 17.27 -39.02
C LEU A 61 44.65 16.91 -39.48
N SER A 62 43.55 17.36 -38.83
CA SER A 62 43.36 18.53 -37.96
C SER A 62 42.17 18.35 -36.99
N GLU A 63 42.18 19.17 -35.94
CA GLU A 63 41.21 19.31 -34.84
C GLU A 63 39.78 19.66 -35.29
N HIS A 64 38.77 19.10 -34.62
CA HIS A 64 37.88 19.91 -33.79
C HIS A 64 37.09 19.06 -32.77
N LYS A 65 37.07 19.57 -31.54
CA LYS A 65 36.48 19.03 -30.31
C LYS A 65 34.95 19.08 -30.33
N SER A 66 34.30 18.12 -29.69
CA SER A 66 33.48 18.39 -28.49
C SER A 66 33.22 17.09 -27.72
N ASP A 67 33.49 17.19 -26.42
CA ASP A 67 33.54 16.13 -25.40
C ASP A 67 32.16 15.58 -25.01
N ILE A 68 32.13 14.31 -24.60
CA ILE A 68 31.55 13.82 -23.34
C ILE A 68 32.15 12.41 -23.07
N SER A 69 33.09 12.34 -22.13
CA SER A 69 33.51 11.12 -21.42
C SER A 69 32.52 10.84 -20.28
N LYS A 70 32.03 9.60 -20.06
CA LYS A 70 32.67 8.51 -19.29
C LYS A 70 33.36 9.04 -18.02
N GLU A 71 33.16 8.53 -16.81
CA GLU A 71 32.67 7.23 -16.37
C GLU A 71 32.54 7.26 -14.82
N THR A 72 31.73 6.35 -14.28
CA THR A 72 32.00 5.57 -13.04
C THR A 72 31.66 6.14 -11.64
N ILE A 73 30.58 5.52 -11.13
CA ILE A 73 30.10 5.22 -9.77
C ILE A 73 31.27 4.64 -8.92
N VAL A 74 31.50 4.91 -7.63
CA VAL A 74 30.75 4.53 -6.40
C VAL A 74 31.43 5.20 -5.15
N PRO A 75 30.99 4.99 -3.88
CA PRO A 75 29.95 5.70 -3.09
C PRO A 75 30.50 6.44 -1.85
N GLN A 76 29.89 7.55 -1.38
CA GLN A 76 30.06 7.99 0.03
C GLN A 76 28.86 8.78 0.61
N THR A 77 28.32 8.23 1.70
CA THR A 77 28.08 8.85 3.03
C THR A 77 27.65 10.31 3.20
N LYS A 78 26.57 10.47 4.01
CA LYS A 78 26.28 11.50 5.04
C LYS A 78 27.14 12.79 5.06
N LEU A 79 26.51 13.94 4.82
CA LEU A 79 26.87 15.28 5.35
C LEU A 79 25.54 16.06 5.52
N LYS A 80 25.01 16.35 6.72
CA LYS A 80 25.41 17.35 7.73
C LYS A 80 25.76 18.74 7.17
N ARG A 81 24.93 19.70 7.58
CA ARG A 81 25.02 21.16 7.42
C ARG A 81 25.99 21.75 8.44
N GLU A 82 26.76 22.73 7.99
CA GLU A 82 27.48 23.79 8.73
C GLU A 82 27.50 25.03 7.79
N ASN A 83 27.57 26.31 8.18
CA ASN A 83 27.67 27.04 9.45
C ASN A 83 27.33 28.53 9.13
N SER A 84 26.55 29.25 9.96
CA SER A 84 26.93 30.39 10.86
C SER A 84 27.51 31.66 10.18
N PRO A 85 27.27 32.89 10.67
CA PRO A 85 27.83 33.42 11.94
C PRO A 85 26.83 34.35 12.71
N LEU A 86 27.03 34.98 13.88
CA LEU A 86 28.13 35.24 14.83
C LEU A 86 27.49 35.71 16.18
N LEU A 87 28.29 35.68 17.25
CA LEU A 87 28.02 35.92 18.68
C LEU A 87 27.58 37.34 19.09
N ASN A 88 26.86 37.45 20.23
CA ASN A 88 27.31 38.28 21.35
C ASN A 88 26.73 37.84 22.72
N LYS A 89 27.55 38.01 23.77
CA LYS A 89 27.41 37.59 25.18
C LYS A 89 26.90 38.73 26.10
N GLY A 90 26.47 38.35 27.30
CA GLY A 90 26.35 39.16 28.54
C GLY A 90 25.16 38.67 29.39
N ASP A 91 25.31 37.75 30.36
CA ASP A 91 25.76 37.86 31.78
C ASP A 91 24.55 37.93 32.75
N HIS A 92 24.34 36.89 33.60
CA HIS A 92 24.43 36.87 35.11
C HIS A 92 23.34 37.71 35.83
N GLU A 93 22.53 37.26 36.82
CA GLU A 93 22.70 36.49 38.08
C GLU A 93 21.29 36.03 38.62
N LEU A 94 21.14 34.87 39.29
CA LEU A 94 20.92 34.63 40.75
C LEU A 94 19.88 35.56 41.45
N SER A 95 19.04 35.19 42.42
CA SER A 95 18.80 33.98 43.23
C SER A 95 17.56 34.21 44.13
N GLN A 96 16.92 33.10 44.54
CA GLN A 96 16.36 32.78 45.87
C GLN A 96 15.37 33.70 46.62
N SER A 97 14.28 33.04 47.06
CA SER A 97 13.33 33.39 48.13
C SER A 97 13.99 33.54 49.51
N PRO A 98 13.30 34.16 50.49
CA PRO A 98 12.79 33.36 51.61
C PRO A 98 11.43 33.79 52.20
N GLU A 99 10.85 32.85 52.94
CA GLU A 99 9.59 32.87 53.72
C GLU A 99 9.69 33.70 55.03
N HIS A 100 8.57 34.21 55.57
CA HIS A 100 8.07 33.87 56.92
C HIS A 100 6.69 34.48 57.28
N ASN A 101 6.05 33.80 58.23
CA ASN A 101 4.65 33.79 58.71
C ASN A 101 4.18 34.93 59.65
N THR A 102 2.85 35.11 59.75
CA THR A 102 2.01 35.24 60.99
C THR A 102 0.51 35.14 60.60
N ALA A 103 -0.28 34.13 61.02
CA ALA A 103 -1.13 34.02 62.24
C ALA A 103 -2.11 35.20 62.46
N GLY A 104 -3.42 35.08 62.71
CA GLY A 104 -4.40 33.99 62.91
C GLY A 104 -5.76 34.61 63.29
N ASP A 105 -6.88 33.88 63.15
CA ASP A 105 -7.89 33.68 64.22
C ASP A 105 -9.14 32.89 63.75
N GLU A 106 -9.61 32.05 64.67
CA GLU A 106 -10.69 31.07 64.58
C GLU A 106 -12.09 31.65 64.86
N ALA A 107 -13.16 30.93 64.46
CA ALA A 107 -14.33 30.69 65.32
C ALA A 107 -15.28 29.57 64.80
N ALA A 108 -15.16 28.40 65.43
CA ALA A 108 -16.17 27.51 66.03
C ALA A 108 -17.46 27.04 65.31
N VAL A 109 -17.66 25.71 65.48
CA VAL A 109 -18.76 24.80 65.12
C VAL A 109 -19.70 24.58 66.34
N PRO A 110 -20.91 24.02 66.19
CA PRO A 110 -21.19 22.62 66.65
C PRO A 110 -22.17 21.87 65.70
N VAL A 111 -21.91 20.66 65.17
CA VAL A 111 -21.98 19.25 65.67
C VAL A 111 -23.37 18.72 66.08
N ALA A 112 -23.70 17.53 65.51
CA ALA A 112 -24.65 16.44 65.90
C ALA A 112 -25.83 16.23 64.92
N SER A 113 -26.21 15.05 64.40
CA SER A 113 -25.75 13.65 64.52
C SER A 113 -26.34 12.78 63.38
N THR A 114 -25.55 11.80 62.94
CA THR A 114 -25.83 10.49 62.30
C THR A 114 -27.26 10.05 61.93
N SER A 115 -27.43 9.59 60.68
CA SER A 115 -28.07 8.30 60.37
C SER A 115 -27.65 7.79 58.98
N GLU A 116 -27.30 6.50 58.93
CA GLU A 116 -26.70 5.78 57.81
C GLU A 116 -27.73 5.03 56.95
N THR A 117 -27.43 5.00 55.65
CA THR A 117 -27.61 3.90 54.66
C THR A 117 -29.02 3.48 54.20
N SER A 118 -29.32 3.76 52.91
CA SER A 118 -29.58 2.72 51.88
C SER A 118 -29.92 3.34 50.51
N VAL A 119 -28.91 3.68 49.71
CA VAL A 119 -29.08 3.94 48.25
C VAL A 119 -27.85 3.41 47.51
N SER A 120 -27.76 2.11 47.24
CA SER A 120 -26.75 1.58 46.30
C SER A 120 -27.19 0.26 45.67
N LYS A 121 -28.18 0.32 44.78
CA LYS A 121 -28.46 -0.78 43.85
C LYS A 121 -29.01 -0.35 42.48
N CYS A 122 -29.29 0.94 42.30
CA CYS A 122 -29.89 1.49 41.07
C CYS A 122 -28.83 1.95 40.03
N ASP A 123 -27.72 2.54 40.47
CA ASP A 123 -26.73 3.10 39.54
C ASP A 123 -25.87 2.05 38.82
N SER A 124 -25.57 0.91 39.47
CA SER A 124 -24.76 -0.15 38.85
C SER A 124 -25.49 -0.84 37.71
N GLU A 125 -26.80 -1.07 37.84
CA GLU A 125 -27.61 -1.70 36.79
C GLU A 125 -27.83 -0.76 35.61
N ILE A 126 -27.99 0.55 35.83
CA ILE A 126 -28.12 1.53 34.73
C ILE A 126 -26.81 1.66 33.93
N THR A 127 -25.66 1.61 34.62
CA THR A 127 -24.35 1.68 33.95
C THR A 127 -24.07 0.40 33.16
N GLU A 128 -24.36 -0.78 33.73
CA GLU A 128 -24.25 -2.06 33.01
C GLU A 128 -25.24 -2.17 31.84
N LEU A 129 -26.49 -1.69 32.00
CA LEU A 129 -27.48 -1.68 30.91
C LEU A 129 -27.09 -0.71 29.79
N SER A 130 -26.47 0.43 30.13
CA SER A 130 -25.92 1.39 29.17
C SER A 130 -24.71 0.82 28.43
N GLU A 131 -23.76 0.21 29.14
CA GLU A 131 -22.59 -0.45 28.54
C GLU A 131 -22.99 -1.67 27.70
N ARG A 132 -24.01 -2.42 28.14
CA ARG A 132 -24.60 -3.54 27.41
C ARG A 132 -25.38 -3.08 26.18
N ALA A 133 -26.15 -1.99 26.27
CA ALA A 133 -26.84 -1.41 25.11
C ALA A 133 -25.85 -0.79 24.10
N MET A 134 -24.78 -0.13 24.58
CA MET A 134 -23.71 0.38 23.72
C MET A 134 -22.94 -0.76 23.04
N SER A 135 -22.61 -1.83 23.75
CA SER A 135 -21.94 -3.00 23.16
C SER A 135 -22.83 -3.79 22.19
N ILE A 136 -24.15 -3.87 22.44
CA ILE A 136 -25.11 -4.44 21.47
C ILE A 136 -25.17 -3.57 20.20
N ASN A 137 -25.17 -2.24 20.33
CA ASN A 137 -25.20 -1.31 19.19
C ASN A 137 -23.90 -1.34 18.37
N VAL A 138 -22.74 -1.42 19.03
CA VAL A 138 -21.43 -1.55 18.35
C VAL A 138 -21.31 -2.89 17.63
N SER A 139 -21.71 -4.00 18.27
CA SER A 139 -21.69 -5.32 17.64
C SER A 139 -22.60 -5.40 16.41
N ASP A 140 -23.75 -4.72 16.43
CA ASP A 140 -24.66 -4.65 15.28
C ASP A 140 -24.06 -3.82 14.13
N ILE A 141 -23.45 -2.67 14.43
CA ILE A 141 -22.75 -1.85 13.43
C ILE A 141 -21.58 -2.61 12.78
N GLU A 142 -20.77 -3.31 13.58
CA GLU A 142 -19.67 -4.13 13.09
C GLU A 142 -20.17 -5.18 12.10
N GLN A 143 -21.26 -5.89 12.45
CA GLN A 143 -21.84 -6.90 11.58
C GLN A 143 -22.41 -6.28 10.30
N ARG A 144 -23.11 -5.14 10.39
CA ARG A 144 -23.60 -4.41 9.20
C ARG A 144 -22.49 -3.99 8.26
N ILE A 145 -21.32 -3.58 8.78
CA ILE A 145 -20.15 -3.26 7.94
C ILE A 145 -19.62 -4.53 7.28
N VAL A 146 -19.51 -5.64 8.00
CA VAL A 146 -19.06 -6.92 7.43
C VAL A 146 -20.01 -7.41 6.34
N ASP A 147 -21.32 -7.33 6.55
CA ASP A 147 -22.32 -7.79 5.59
C ASP A 147 -22.31 -6.96 4.29
N LYS A 148 -22.07 -5.64 4.41
CA LYS A 148 -22.06 -4.70 3.28
C LYS A 148 -20.71 -4.62 2.55
N PHE A 149 -19.60 -4.66 3.27
CA PHE A 149 -18.24 -4.44 2.73
C PHE A 149 -17.34 -5.67 2.74
N LEU A 150 -17.81 -6.80 3.31
CA LEU A 150 -17.09 -8.09 3.40
C LEU A 150 -15.83 -8.07 4.26
N VAL A 151 -15.56 -6.99 5.00
CA VAL A 151 -14.34 -6.83 5.80
C VAL A 151 -14.64 -6.19 7.15
N LYS A 152 -13.84 -6.53 8.16
CA LYS A 152 -13.89 -5.88 9.48
C LYS A 152 -13.10 -4.58 9.48
N MET A 153 -13.58 -3.58 10.23
CA MET A 153 -12.83 -2.33 10.45
C MET A 153 -11.96 -2.42 11.71
N PRO A 154 -10.75 -1.83 11.69
CA PRO A 154 -9.87 -1.81 12.85
C PRO A 154 -10.36 -0.85 13.95
N GLU A 155 -9.81 -0.95 15.15
CA GLU A 155 -10.24 -0.13 16.30
C GLU A 155 -10.00 1.39 16.09
N ASP A 156 -8.96 1.77 15.36
CA ASP A 156 -8.65 3.17 15.05
C ASP A 156 -9.72 3.82 14.17
N PHE A 157 -10.42 3.05 13.33
CA PHE A 157 -11.56 3.53 12.55
C PHE A 157 -12.69 4.05 13.45
N TYR A 158 -13.13 3.24 14.43
CA TYR A 158 -14.19 3.63 15.35
C TYR A 158 -13.75 4.77 16.27
N LYS A 159 -12.53 4.70 16.81
CA LYS A 159 -11.97 5.78 17.63
C LYS A 159 -11.85 7.10 16.86
N PHE A 160 -11.56 7.05 15.57
CA PHE A 160 -11.49 8.25 14.73
C PHE A 160 -12.87 8.86 14.49
N TYR A 161 -13.90 8.04 14.34
CA TYR A 161 -15.28 8.50 14.31
C TYR A 161 -15.67 9.20 15.63
N ASP A 162 -15.34 8.60 16.77
CA ASP A 162 -15.59 9.19 18.08
C ASP A 162 -14.85 10.51 18.27
N PHE A 163 -13.58 10.59 17.84
CA PHE A 163 -12.84 11.85 17.80
C PHE A 163 -13.59 12.91 16.98
N CYS A 164 -14.10 12.57 15.80
CA CYS A 164 -14.86 13.51 14.97
C CYS A 164 -16.11 14.03 15.69
N LYS A 165 -16.82 13.16 16.44
CA LYS A 165 -17.96 13.57 17.28
C LYS A 165 -17.56 14.52 18.40
N THR A 166 -16.38 14.34 19.00
CA THR A 166 -15.91 15.27 20.05
C THR A 166 -15.60 16.67 19.50
N VAL A 167 -15.18 16.78 18.24
CA VAL A 167 -14.84 18.06 17.61
C VAL A 167 -16.09 18.77 17.09
N SER A 168 -16.98 18.04 16.42
CA SER A 168 -18.20 18.59 15.83
C SER A 168 -19.41 17.68 16.12
N PRO A 169 -20.01 17.76 17.32
CA PRO A 169 -21.08 16.84 17.75
C PRO A 169 -22.31 16.81 16.82
N ASN A 170 -22.62 17.95 16.20
CA ASN A 170 -23.83 18.15 15.39
C ASN A 170 -23.58 18.10 13.87
N ASP A 171 -22.31 18.08 13.43
CA ASP A 171 -21.96 18.05 12.00
C ASP A 171 -20.59 17.40 11.79
N LEU A 172 -20.58 16.08 11.54
CA LEU A 172 -19.37 15.32 11.24
C LEU A 172 -18.66 15.81 9.97
N SER A 173 -19.41 16.37 9.01
CA SER A 173 -18.85 16.93 7.77
C SER A 173 -18.06 18.22 8.04
N GLY A 174 -18.33 18.88 9.17
CA GLY A 174 -17.67 20.10 9.59
C GLY A 174 -16.24 19.91 10.10
N THR A 175 -15.92 18.74 10.67
CA THR A 175 -14.65 18.52 11.42
C THR A 175 -13.41 18.80 10.59
N PHE A 176 -13.36 18.34 9.34
CA PHE A 176 -12.20 18.50 8.46
C PHE A 176 -12.47 19.41 7.25
N LYS A 177 -13.54 20.21 7.28
CA LYS A 177 -13.93 21.12 6.19
C LYS A 177 -12.82 22.09 5.80
N ILE A 178 -12.01 22.53 6.76
CA ILE A 178 -10.88 23.45 6.51
C ILE A 178 -9.80 22.86 5.60
N VAL A 179 -9.67 21.53 5.57
CA VAL A 179 -8.77 20.78 4.68
C VAL A 179 -9.54 19.98 3.63
N LYS A 180 -10.83 20.28 3.43
CA LYS A 180 -11.69 19.66 2.42
C LYS A 180 -11.73 18.12 2.48
N LEU A 181 -11.56 17.56 3.67
CA LEU A 181 -11.53 16.13 3.88
C LEU A 181 -12.86 15.69 4.47
N THR A 182 -13.42 14.60 3.92
CA THR A 182 -14.73 14.06 4.31
C THR A 182 -14.58 12.57 4.62
N LEU A 183 -15.23 12.14 5.71
CA LEU A 183 -15.36 10.71 6.05
C LEU A 183 -16.41 10.08 5.14
N VAL A 184 -16.05 8.99 4.48
CA VAL A 184 -16.86 8.32 3.46
C VAL A 184 -16.76 6.79 3.58
N GLY A 185 -17.44 6.06 2.70
CA GLY A 185 -17.31 4.62 2.61
C GLY A 185 -17.96 3.93 3.82
N PRO A 186 -17.25 3.10 4.59
CA PRO A 186 -17.80 2.48 5.79
C PRO A 186 -18.28 3.48 6.85
N TYR A 187 -17.77 4.72 6.89
CA TYR A 187 -18.30 5.77 7.77
C TYR A 187 -19.73 6.21 7.43
N ASP A 188 -20.19 5.95 6.20
CA ASP A 188 -21.57 6.26 5.81
C ASP A 188 -22.58 5.31 6.49
N ILE A 189 -22.15 4.13 6.96
CA ILE A 189 -22.96 3.27 7.85
C ILE A 189 -23.07 3.91 9.24
N LEU A 190 -21.93 4.35 9.81
CA LEU A 190 -21.87 4.96 11.13
C LEU A 190 -22.63 6.29 11.24
N SER A 191 -22.76 7.01 10.12
CA SER A 191 -23.50 8.28 10.02
C SER A 191 -24.93 8.11 9.48
N SER A 192 -25.41 6.86 9.38
CA SER A 192 -26.75 6.49 8.92
C SER A 192 -27.12 7.00 7.51
N LYS A 193 -26.11 7.33 6.69
CA LYS A 193 -26.28 7.64 5.26
C LYS A 193 -26.51 6.39 4.42
N LEU A 194 -25.99 5.24 4.88
CA LEU A 194 -26.19 3.91 4.30
C LEU A 194 -27.06 3.01 5.20
N ASP A 195 -28.26 3.50 5.51
CA ASP A 195 -29.26 2.70 6.23
C ASP A 195 -29.89 1.64 5.32
N ASP A 196 -30.49 0.63 5.94
CA ASP A 196 -31.14 -0.51 5.26
C ASP A 196 -32.44 -0.12 4.53
N ARG A 197 -32.83 1.17 4.62
CA ARG A 197 -33.89 1.79 3.81
C ARG A 197 -33.41 2.21 2.43
N ASN A 198 -32.10 2.25 2.22
CA ASN A 198 -31.54 2.51 0.90
C ASN A 198 -31.66 1.18 0.15
N ASP A 199 -32.51 1.10 -0.88
CA ASP A 199 -32.72 -0.08 -1.73
C ASP A 199 -31.48 -0.42 -2.60
N LEU A 200 -30.29 -0.42 -2.00
CA LEU A 200 -29.03 -0.73 -2.66
C LEU A 200 -28.86 -2.24 -2.74
N LYS A 201 -28.48 -2.71 -3.93
CA LYS A 201 -28.07 -4.09 -4.13
C LYS A 201 -26.72 -4.34 -3.46
N LYS A 202 -26.45 -5.60 -3.12
CA LYS A 202 -25.18 -6.01 -2.49
C LYS A 202 -23.95 -5.46 -3.23
N GLU A 203 -24.00 -5.51 -4.56
CA GLU A 203 -22.95 -5.06 -5.47
C GLU A 203 -22.65 -3.55 -5.34
N GLN A 204 -23.66 -2.75 -5.01
CA GLN A 204 -23.54 -1.30 -4.88
C GLN A 204 -22.77 -0.93 -3.60
N TYR A 205 -22.86 -1.73 -2.54
CA TYR A 205 -22.04 -1.52 -1.34
C TYR A 205 -20.55 -1.81 -1.61
N LEU A 206 -20.24 -2.86 -2.38
CA LEU A 206 -18.85 -3.24 -2.69
C LEU A 206 -18.12 -2.20 -3.57
N THR A 207 -18.88 -1.38 -4.27
CA THR A 207 -18.38 -0.31 -5.16
C THR A 207 -18.61 1.09 -4.59
N HIS A 208 -19.23 1.20 -3.40
CA HIS A 208 -19.43 2.46 -2.68
C HIS A 208 -18.09 3.11 -2.32
N TRP A 209 -17.87 4.33 -2.81
CA TRP A 209 -16.56 5.03 -2.74
C TRP A 209 -15.36 4.28 -3.33
N ARG A 210 -15.58 3.29 -4.20
CA ARG A 210 -14.49 2.64 -4.93
C ARG A 210 -14.15 3.44 -6.19
N PHE A 211 -12.94 3.98 -6.22
CA PHE A 211 -12.41 4.73 -7.36
C PHE A 211 -11.83 3.79 -8.42
N TYR A 212 -11.64 4.35 -9.62
CA TYR A 212 -11.22 3.59 -10.80
C TYR A 212 -9.98 2.71 -10.58
N TYR A 213 -8.99 3.20 -9.83
CA TYR A 213 -7.73 2.48 -9.58
C TYR A 213 -7.66 1.79 -8.22
N ASP A 214 -8.79 1.64 -7.52
CA ASP A 214 -8.84 0.99 -6.20
C ASP A 214 -8.92 -0.53 -6.36
N PRO A 215 -7.83 -1.28 -6.11
CA PRO A 215 -7.89 -2.73 -6.09
C PRO A 215 -8.71 -3.21 -4.89
N PRO A 216 -9.11 -4.50 -4.84
CA PRO A 216 -9.89 -5.04 -3.73
C PRO A 216 -9.29 -4.84 -2.34
N GLU A 217 -7.96 -4.85 -2.24
CA GLU A 217 -7.19 -4.63 -1.02
C GLU A 217 -7.37 -3.22 -0.45
N PHE A 218 -7.71 -2.24 -1.30
CA PHE A 218 -7.86 -0.84 -0.93
C PHE A 218 -9.33 -0.50 -0.72
N GLN A 219 -9.68 -0.14 0.51
CA GLN A 219 -11.03 0.31 0.91
C GLN A 219 -11.00 1.77 1.30
N THR A 220 -11.55 2.63 0.45
CA THR A 220 -11.66 4.07 0.70
C THR A 220 -12.46 4.36 1.97
N ILE A 221 -11.91 5.27 2.78
CA ILE A 221 -12.48 5.74 4.05
C ILE A 221 -12.52 7.28 4.15
N LEU A 222 -11.66 7.99 3.41
CA LEU A 222 -11.65 9.45 3.36
C LEU A 222 -11.56 9.94 1.92
N ASN A 223 -12.30 10.99 1.59
CA ASN A 223 -12.22 11.70 0.32
C ASN A 223 -11.73 13.13 0.56
N VAL A 224 -10.86 13.64 -0.32
CA VAL A 224 -10.42 15.03 -0.32
C VAL A 224 -11.00 15.73 -1.54
N GLU A 225 -11.82 16.76 -1.32
CA GLU A 225 -12.43 17.51 -2.42
C GLU A 225 -11.34 18.22 -3.25
N GLY A 226 -11.23 17.85 -4.51
CA GLY A 226 -10.24 18.42 -5.41
C GLY A 226 -10.27 17.79 -6.79
N LYS A 227 -9.57 18.42 -7.73
CA LYS A 227 -9.51 17.97 -9.14
C LYS A 227 -8.76 16.65 -9.31
N ASP A 228 -7.81 16.36 -8.42
CA ASP A 228 -6.96 15.18 -8.51
C ASP A 228 -7.69 13.90 -8.05
N GLY A 229 -8.83 14.05 -7.35
CA GLY A 229 -9.55 12.96 -6.70
C GLY A 229 -8.69 12.21 -5.69
N LEU A 230 -7.99 12.98 -4.84
CA LEU A 230 -7.19 12.44 -3.74
C LEU A 230 -8.11 11.81 -2.70
N HIS A 231 -7.81 10.58 -2.31
CA HIS A 231 -8.57 9.85 -1.30
C HIS A 231 -7.65 8.90 -0.53
N PHE A 232 -8.11 8.49 0.65
CA PHE A 232 -7.39 7.61 1.56
C PHE A 232 -8.19 6.33 1.77
N GLY A 233 -7.48 5.21 1.82
CA GLY A 233 -8.06 3.90 2.02
C GLY A 233 -7.22 3.03 2.94
N TYR A 234 -7.88 2.15 3.68
CA TYR A 234 -7.22 1.05 4.36
C TYR A 234 -6.75 0.02 3.33
N TRP A 235 -5.51 -0.43 3.44
CA TRP A 235 -4.96 -1.53 2.65
C TRP A 235 -4.93 -2.82 3.47
N ARG A 236 -5.50 -3.89 2.93
CA ARG A 236 -5.50 -5.24 3.52
C ARG A 236 -4.81 -6.21 2.58
N ASP A 237 -3.75 -6.88 3.05
CA ASP A 237 -3.14 -7.99 2.30
C ASP A 237 -4.06 -9.23 2.29
N GLU A 238 -4.82 -9.43 3.38
CA GLU A 238 -5.82 -10.49 3.54
C GLU A 238 -7.18 -9.90 3.94
N PRO A 239 -8.31 -10.37 3.37
CA PRO A 239 -9.63 -9.78 3.63
C PRO A 239 -10.10 -9.99 5.08
N THR A 240 -9.65 -11.07 5.72
CA THR A 240 -10.01 -11.44 7.10
C THR A 240 -9.12 -10.79 8.16
N GLU A 241 -8.02 -10.15 7.76
CA GLU A 241 -7.08 -9.49 8.67
C GLU A 241 -7.35 -7.98 8.77
N ASN A 242 -6.75 -7.36 9.79
CA ASN A 242 -6.76 -5.91 9.92
C ASN A 242 -5.92 -5.26 8.80
N PRO A 243 -6.25 -4.01 8.43
CA PRO A 243 -5.42 -3.23 7.52
C PRO A 243 -3.96 -3.14 7.99
N VAL A 244 -3.03 -3.26 7.05
CA VAL A 244 -1.59 -3.17 7.33
C VAL A 244 -1.07 -1.72 7.28
N PHE A 245 -1.80 -0.83 6.58
CA PHE A 245 -1.62 0.61 6.57
C PHE A 245 -2.83 1.34 5.97
N VAL A 246 -2.87 2.65 6.16
CA VAL A 246 -3.63 3.60 5.35
C VAL A 246 -2.75 4.10 4.22
N ALA A 247 -3.27 4.11 3.00
CA ALA A 247 -2.61 4.61 1.80
C ALA A 247 -3.44 5.67 1.09
N THR A 248 -2.82 6.39 0.15
CA THR A 248 -3.49 7.37 -0.71
C THR A 248 -3.39 7.00 -2.18
N ASN A 249 -4.40 7.42 -2.95
CA ASN A 249 -4.35 7.51 -4.40
C ASN A 249 -4.99 8.82 -4.86
N SER A 250 -4.54 9.33 -6.02
CA SER A 250 -5.17 10.42 -6.74
C SER A 250 -5.67 9.88 -8.09
N VAL A 251 -6.96 9.55 -8.15
CA VAL A 251 -7.55 8.76 -9.25
C VAL A 251 -7.37 9.41 -10.63
N ASN A 252 -7.36 10.75 -10.70
CA ASN A 252 -7.20 11.47 -11.96
C ASN A 252 -5.73 11.68 -12.36
N VAL A 253 -4.77 11.24 -11.54
CA VAL A 253 -3.34 11.39 -11.81
C VAL A 253 -2.76 10.08 -12.32
N ASN A 254 -2.87 8.98 -11.56
CA ASN A 254 -2.36 7.67 -11.93
C ASN A 254 -2.87 6.57 -10.98
N CYS A 255 -2.48 5.31 -11.23
CA CYS A 255 -2.80 4.17 -10.39
C CYS A 255 -1.91 3.98 -9.16
N LYS A 256 -1.05 4.95 -8.80
CA LYS A 256 -0.09 4.78 -7.69
C LYS A 256 -0.79 4.86 -6.35
N ILE A 257 -0.57 3.84 -5.54
CA ILE A 257 -1.06 3.73 -4.16
C ILE A 257 0.13 3.91 -3.24
N VAL A 258 0.10 4.96 -2.42
CA VAL A 258 1.23 5.39 -1.58
C VAL A 258 0.89 5.10 -0.11
N PRO A 259 1.57 4.14 0.55
CA PRO A 259 1.43 3.92 1.99
C PRO A 259 1.80 5.19 2.77
N VAL A 260 0.95 5.57 3.74
CA VAL A 260 1.15 6.79 4.55
C VAL A 260 1.51 6.46 5.99
N ALA A 261 0.71 5.61 6.64
CA ALA A 261 0.91 5.24 8.04
C ALA A 261 0.12 3.98 8.41
N ASP A 262 0.38 3.40 9.58
CA ASP A 262 -0.29 2.18 10.04
C ASP A 262 -1.75 2.38 10.49
N ASN A 263 -2.13 3.63 10.82
CA ASN A 263 -3.46 3.97 11.31
C ASN A 263 -3.95 5.32 10.75
N ILE A 264 -5.26 5.54 10.84
CA ILE A 264 -5.92 6.73 10.28
C ILE A 264 -5.51 8.04 10.95
N PHE A 265 -5.23 8.04 12.26
CA PHE A 265 -4.81 9.24 12.97
C PHE A 265 -3.44 9.73 12.49
N SER A 266 -2.49 8.81 12.32
CA SER A 266 -1.18 9.11 11.73
C SER A 266 -1.31 9.65 10.31
N ALA A 267 -2.14 9.00 9.47
CA ALA A 267 -2.33 9.40 8.08
C ALA A 267 -2.94 10.81 7.97
N VAL A 268 -3.98 11.09 8.74
CA VAL A 268 -4.63 12.41 8.78
C VAL A 268 -3.72 13.46 9.42
N SER A 269 -2.93 13.12 10.44
CA SER A 269 -1.93 14.03 10.99
C SER A 269 -0.88 14.43 9.94
N ALA A 270 -0.34 13.46 9.18
CA ALA A 270 0.63 13.72 8.13
C ALA A 270 0.05 14.57 6.97
N TYR A 271 -1.22 14.32 6.63
CA TYR A 271 -1.95 15.16 5.68
C TYR A 271 -2.10 16.60 6.18
N MET A 272 -2.57 16.80 7.42
CA MET A 272 -2.70 18.13 8.03
C MET A 272 -1.36 18.86 8.14
N ASP A 273 -0.25 18.15 8.42
CA ASP A 273 1.10 18.72 8.42
C ASP A 273 1.51 19.27 7.04
N THR A 274 1.04 18.63 5.96
CA THR A 274 1.27 19.07 4.58
C THR A 274 0.40 20.28 4.26
N GLU A 275 -0.87 20.25 4.65
CA GLU A 275 -1.80 21.37 4.45
C GLU A 275 -1.41 22.60 5.27
N LEU A 276 -0.86 22.44 6.49
CA LEU A 276 -0.36 23.55 7.30
C LEU A 276 0.78 24.33 6.64
N LYS A 277 1.59 23.68 5.81
CA LYS A 277 2.66 24.32 5.04
C LYS A 277 2.11 25.16 3.89
N ARG A 278 0.91 24.83 3.41
CA ARG A 278 0.22 25.48 2.27
C ARG A 278 -0.87 26.45 2.71
N ALA A 279 -1.31 26.37 3.96
CA ALA A 279 -2.43 27.14 4.48
C ALA A 279 -2.14 28.64 4.56
N SER A 280 -3.16 29.45 4.28
CA SER A 280 -3.14 30.90 4.51
C SER A 280 -3.04 31.22 6.01
N PRO A 281 -2.55 32.42 6.40
CA PRO A 281 -2.46 32.81 7.80
C PRO A 281 -3.77 32.67 8.59
N PHE A 282 -4.91 32.94 7.94
CA PHE A 282 -6.24 32.83 8.54
C PHE A 282 -6.64 31.39 8.88
N ASN A 283 -6.31 30.43 8.01
CA ASN A 283 -6.64 29.02 8.21
C ASN A 283 -5.61 28.30 9.09
N LYS A 284 -4.37 28.81 9.16
CA LYS A 284 -3.27 28.19 9.89
C LYS A 284 -3.56 28.01 11.38
N MET A 285 -4.20 29.00 12.01
CA MET A 285 -4.56 28.92 13.44
C MET A 285 -5.62 27.83 13.70
N LYS A 286 -6.70 27.83 12.92
CA LYS A 286 -7.78 26.83 13.03
C LYS A 286 -7.26 25.41 12.77
N LEU A 287 -6.46 25.23 11.72
CA LEU A 287 -5.87 23.95 11.38
C LEU A 287 -4.86 23.48 12.44
N SER A 288 -4.06 24.40 13.00
CA SER A 288 -3.14 24.07 14.10
C SER A 288 -3.90 23.61 15.36
N ASN A 289 -5.02 24.26 15.69
CA ASN A 289 -5.85 23.85 16.82
C ASN A 289 -6.47 22.46 16.60
N LEU A 290 -7.03 22.20 15.41
CA LEU A 290 -7.54 20.88 15.04
C LEU A 290 -6.45 19.80 15.15
N GLN A 291 -5.25 20.09 14.65
CA GLN A 291 -4.12 19.18 14.74
C GLN A 291 -3.70 18.90 16.19
N LYS A 292 -3.71 19.92 17.06
CA LYS A 292 -3.45 19.75 18.51
C LYS A 292 -4.52 18.87 19.17
N SER A 293 -5.79 19.05 18.82
CA SER A 293 -6.88 18.20 19.32
C SER A 293 -6.70 16.74 18.89
N LEU A 294 -6.38 16.49 17.62
CA LEU A 294 -6.09 15.13 17.12
C LEU A 294 -4.90 14.50 17.86
N LYS A 295 -3.80 15.24 18.05
CA LYS A 295 -2.62 14.76 18.79
C LYS A 295 -2.93 14.45 20.25
N SER A 296 -3.76 15.27 20.89
CA SER A 296 -4.17 15.08 22.28
C SER A 296 -5.07 13.85 22.45
N TYR A 297 -6.01 13.65 21.51
CA TYR A 297 -6.84 12.44 21.47
C TYR A 297 -6.00 11.18 21.26
N ALA A 298 -5.10 11.19 20.28
CA ALA A 298 -4.20 10.06 20.02
C ALA A 298 -3.36 9.72 21.27
N LYS A 299 -2.80 10.71 21.96
CA LYS A 299 -2.05 10.50 23.20
C LYS A 299 -2.92 9.89 24.31
N LYS A 300 -4.14 10.41 24.50
CA LYS A 300 -5.10 9.89 25.50
C LYS A 300 -5.45 8.42 25.25
N HIS A 301 -5.65 8.06 23.99
CA HIS A 301 -6.07 6.71 23.57
C HIS A 301 -4.90 5.79 23.19
N LYS A 302 -3.66 6.19 23.45
CA LYS A 302 -2.42 5.43 23.17
C LYS A 302 -2.26 5.04 21.69
N ILE A 303 -2.69 5.91 20.77
CA ILE A 303 -2.55 5.73 19.33
C ILE A 303 -1.22 6.36 18.88
N THR A 304 -0.40 5.60 18.17
CA THR A 304 0.85 6.10 17.58
C THR A 304 0.55 7.09 16.44
N LEU A 305 1.43 8.08 16.26
CA LEU A 305 1.36 9.05 15.16
C LEU A 305 2.56 8.94 14.20
N GLU A 306 3.20 7.77 14.16
CA GLU A 306 4.34 7.48 13.30
C GLU A 306 3.89 7.09 11.87
N THR A 307 4.63 7.56 10.85
CA THR A 307 4.36 7.27 9.42
C THR A 307 5.24 6.17 8.82
N ASN A 308 6.19 5.63 9.61
CA ASN A 308 7.10 4.57 9.16
C ASN A 308 7.36 3.57 10.29
N THR A 309 6.29 2.86 10.65
CA THR A 309 6.27 1.99 11.82
C THR A 309 6.99 0.67 11.57
N ASN A 310 7.30 -0.05 12.64
CA ASN A 310 7.96 -1.35 12.54
C ASN A 310 7.08 -2.39 11.84
N SER A 311 5.75 -2.32 11.98
CA SER A 311 4.82 -3.21 11.28
C SER A 311 4.86 -2.97 9.76
N MET A 312 4.87 -1.71 9.30
CA MET A 312 5.02 -1.37 7.89
C MET A 312 6.35 -1.87 7.32
N LYS A 313 7.47 -1.67 8.04
CA LYS A 313 8.80 -2.19 7.65
C LYS A 313 8.85 -3.72 7.64
N ALA A 314 8.13 -4.37 8.55
CA ALA A 314 8.05 -5.84 8.59
C ALA A 314 7.24 -6.39 7.41
N ARG A 315 6.13 -5.75 7.07
CA ARG A 315 5.33 -6.07 5.88
C ARG A 315 6.14 -5.85 4.60
N GLU A 316 6.89 -4.75 4.51
CA GLU A 316 7.75 -4.44 3.37
C GLU A 316 8.75 -5.58 3.05
N LYS A 317 9.30 -6.25 4.06
CA LYS A 317 10.20 -7.41 3.88
C LYS A 317 9.51 -8.67 3.33
N ARG A 318 8.18 -8.71 3.33
CA ARG A 318 7.34 -9.81 2.81
C ARG A 318 6.77 -9.52 1.43
N VAL A 319 6.91 -8.30 0.92
CA VAL A 319 6.44 -7.92 -0.41
C VAL A 319 7.21 -8.72 -1.46
N VAL A 320 6.49 -9.42 -2.34
CA VAL A 320 7.09 -10.26 -3.39
C VAL A 320 7.18 -9.53 -4.74
N ALA A 321 6.24 -8.63 -5.02
CA ALA A 321 6.22 -7.79 -6.23
C ALA A 321 5.63 -6.41 -5.90
N ARG A 322 6.02 -5.38 -6.66
CA ARG A 322 5.51 -4.02 -6.46
C ARG A 322 4.27 -3.68 -7.27
N THR A 323 4.04 -4.41 -8.36
CA THR A 323 2.99 -4.17 -9.38
C THR A 323 3.03 -2.73 -9.94
N LEU A 324 2.17 -2.42 -10.90
CA LEU A 324 2.08 -1.08 -11.46
C LEU A 324 1.55 -0.05 -10.44
N HIS A 325 0.70 -0.46 -9.48
CA HIS A 325 0.16 0.44 -8.46
C HIS A 325 1.16 0.76 -7.33
N GLY A 326 2.20 -0.06 -7.12
CA GLY A 326 3.35 0.27 -6.27
C GLY A 326 3.19 -0.01 -4.77
N ALA A 327 1.98 -0.24 -4.27
CA ALA A 327 1.78 -0.68 -2.88
C ALA A 327 2.42 -2.05 -2.60
N GLY A 328 2.57 -2.87 -3.65
CA GLY A 328 3.12 -4.21 -3.60
C GLY A 328 2.19 -5.26 -3.02
N ILE A 329 2.44 -6.51 -3.37
CA ILE A 329 1.63 -7.67 -3.00
C ILE A 329 2.38 -8.58 -2.02
N VAL A 330 1.63 -9.22 -1.14
CA VAL A 330 2.12 -10.22 -0.19
C VAL A 330 1.33 -11.50 -0.39
N VAL A 331 2.05 -12.61 -0.51
CA VAL A 331 1.50 -13.97 -0.61
C VAL A 331 2.34 -14.91 0.25
N PRO A 332 1.82 -16.09 0.65
CA PRO A 332 2.62 -17.13 1.24
C PRO A 332 3.80 -17.48 0.32
N TYR A 333 5.02 -17.23 0.79
CA TYR A 333 6.24 -17.46 0.00
C TYR A 333 7.30 -18.17 0.82
N ASN A 334 7.64 -19.38 0.42
CA ASN A 334 8.67 -20.17 1.07
C ASN A 334 10.03 -19.87 0.45
N LYS A 335 10.86 -19.10 1.18
CA LYS A 335 12.20 -18.71 0.73
C LYS A 335 13.16 -19.89 0.51
N LYS A 336 12.93 -21.05 1.13
CA LYS A 336 13.80 -22.23 0.94
C LYS A 336 13.48 -22.97 -0.35
N THR A 337 12.20 -23.20 -0.61
CA THR A 337 11.74 -23.91 -1.82
C THR A 337 11.55 -22.98 -3.02
N GLN A 338 11.51 -21.67 -2.78
CA GLN A 338 11.20 -20.64 -3.78
C GLN A 338 9.80 -20.83 -4.40
N VAL A 339 8.84 -21.30 -3.58
CA VAL A 339 7.44 -21.55 -3.99
C VAL A 339 6.52 -20.52 -3.36
N GLY A 340 5.52 -20.09 -4.12
CA GLY A 340 4.50 -19.10 -3.81
C GLY A 340 4.49 -17.90 -4.78
N TYR A 341 5.63 -17.61 -5.40
CA TYR A 341 5.80 -16.50 -6.33
C TYR A 341 7.05 -16.67 -7.20
N ARG A 342 6.89 -16.35 -8.49
CA ARG A 342 7.97 -16.06 -9.44
C ARG A 342 7.64 -14.80 -10.25
N GLU A 343 8.66 -14.11 -10.73
CA GLU A 343 8.51 -12.90 -11.55
C GLU A 343 7.79 -13.20 -12.88
N LEU A 344 7.09 -12.19 -13.42
CA LEU A 344 6.52 -12.25 -14.77
C LEU A 344 7.59 -12.48 -15.84
N ALA A 345 7.20 -13.13 -16.93
CA ALA A 345 8.06 -13.35 -18.10
C ALA A 345 8.45 -12.07 -18.86
N VAL A 346 7.93 -10.92 -18.44
CA VAL A 346 8.17 -9.59 -19.00
C VAL A 346 8.42 -8.59 -17.88
N THR A 347 9.22 -7.57 -18.16
CA THR A 347 9.43 -6.46 -17.23
C THR A 347 8.26 -5.49 -17.27
N ASP A 348 8.06 -4.73 -16.19
CA ASP A 348 7.10 -3.62 -16.10
C ASP A 348 7.13 -2.68 -17.31
N SER A 349 8.33 -2.31 -17.77
CA SER A 349 8.49 -1.39 -18.91
C SER A 349 7.94 -2.00 -20.20
N LYS A 350 8.23 -3.28 -20.43
CA LYS A 350 7.72 -4.01 -21.59
C LYS A 350 6.20 -4.22 -21.49
N LEU A 351 5.69 -4.58 -20.31
CA LEU A 351 4.26 -4.76 -20.08
C LEU A 351 3.49 -3.45 -20.31
N ARG A 352 3.96 -2.33 -19.75
CA ARG A 352 3.40 -0.98 -20.01
C ARG A 352 3.40 -0.65 -21.50
N LYS A 353 4.46 -1.00 -22.23
CA LYS A 353 4.54 -0.76 -23.68
C LYS A 353 3.51 -1.58 -24.46
N ILE A 354 3.34 -2.86 -24.12
CA ILE A 354 2.32 -3.73 -24.72
C ILE A 354 0.92 -3.14 -24.49
N LEU A 355 0.60 -2.80 -23.23
CA LEU A 355 -0.70 -2.24 -22.86
C LEU A 355 -0.98 -0.89 -23.54
N LYS A 356 0.02 -0.02 -23.59
CA LYS A 356 -0.07 1.27 -24.29
C LYS A 356 -0.37 1.08 -25.78
N ASN A 357 0.33 0.14 -26.44
CA ASN A 357 0.08 -0.16 -27.85
C ASN A 357 -1.33 -0.70 -28.09
N ILE A 358 -1.88 -1.51 -27.17
CA ILE A 358 -3.25 -2.02 -27.26
C ILE A 358 -4.27 -0.88 -27.25
N ASP A 359 -4.09 0.09 -26.36
CA ASP A 359 -5.04 1.19 -26.16
C ASP A 359 -4.94 2.30 -27.21
N GLU A 360 -3.73 2.60 -27.70
CA GLU A 360 -3.49 3.74 -28.59
C GLU A 360 -3.59 3.40 -30.08
N THR A 361 -3.45 2.13 -30.46
CA THR A 361 -3.48 1.74 -31.88
C THR A 361 -4.90 1.79 -32.45
N SER A 362 -5.03 2.32 -33.67
CA SER A 362 -6.26 2.21 -34.48
C SER A 362 -6.24 1.01 -35.43
N ASP A 363 -5.09 0.33 -35.59
CA ASP A 363 -4.96 -0.87 -36.42
C ASP A 363 -5.27 -2.12 -35.59
N ASP A 364 -6.31 -2.85 -36.01
CA ASP A 364 -6.79 -4.05 -35.34
C ASP A 364 -5.76 -5.19 -35.36
N ASN A 365 -4.96 -5.33 -36.42
CA ASN A 365 -3.92 -6.37 -36.50
C ASN A 365 -2.80 -6.09 -35.50
N VAL A 366 -2.38 -4.82 -35.38
CA VAL A 366 -1.39 -4.41 -34.38
C VAL A 366 -1.93 -4.63 -32.97
N ARG A 367 -3.22 -4.35 -32.74
CA ARG A 367 -3.86 -4.62 -31.45
C ARG A 367 -3.83 -6.12 -31.14
N GLU A 368 -4.21 -6.94 -32.11
CA GLU A 368 -4.22 -8.40 -31.99
C GLU A 368 -2.83 -8.97 -31.70
N ASP A 369 -1.78 -8.49 -32.36
CA ASP A 369 -0.40 -8.91 -32.09
C ASP A 369 0.06 -8.60 -30.66
N ASN A 370 -0.30 -7.43 -30.14
CA ASN A 370 0.02 -7.07 -28.75
C ASN A 370 -0.84 -7.87 -27.75
N LEU A 371 -2.09 -8.18 -28.09
CA LEU A 371 -2.93 -9.08 -27.30
C LEU A 371 -2.35 -10.51 -27.29
N ASN A 372 -1.90 -11.03 -28.42
CA ASN A 372 -1.23 -12.33 -28.53
C ASN A 372 0.06 -12.36 -27.68
N SER A 373 0.83 -11.28 -27.70
CA SER A 373 2.00 -11.13 -26.83
C SER A 373 1.63 -11.19 -25.34
N LEU A 374 0.49 -10.60 -24.97
CA LEU A 374 -0.02 -10.61 -23.59
C LEU A 374 -0.64 -11.95 -23.20
N LEU A 375 -1.25 -12.67 -24.14
CA LEU A 375 -1.75 -14.04 -23.94
C LEU A 375 -0.60 -15.00 -23.59
N GLU A 376 0.57 -14.84 -24.20
CA GLU A 376 1.75 -15.64 -23.84
C GLU A 376 2.22 -15.37 -22.39
N VAL A 377 2.21 -14.10 -21.96
CA VAL A 377 2.51 -13.74 -20.57
C VAL A 377 1.47 -14.36 -19.62
N THR A 378 0.20 -14.31 -20.01
CA THR A 378 -0.92 -14.91 -19.27
C THR A 378 -0.74 -16.42 -19.13
N ARG A 379 -0.42 -17.11 -20.23
CA ARG A 379 -0.16 -18.57 -20.25
C ARG A 379 0.99 -18.96 -19.34
N LEU A 380 2.06 -18.17 -19.30
CA LEU A 380 3.20 -18.41 -18.41
C LEU A 380 2.84 -18.15 -16.93
N ALA A 381 2.01 -17.14 -16.64
CA ALA A 381 1.50 -16.90 -15.30
C ALA A 381 0.60 -18.03 -14.81
N THR A 382 -0.27 -18.59 -15.67
CA THR A 382 -1.10 -19.74 -15.30
C THR A 382 -0.29 -21.01 -15.04
N ILE A 383 0.77 -21.25 -15.82
CA ILE A 383 1.71 -22.35 -15.54
C ILE A 383 2.38 -22.16 -14.17
N ALA A 384 2.75 -20.92 -13.83
CA ALA A 384 3.28 -20.63 -12.51
C ALA A 384 2.25 -20.97 -11.41
N ALA A 385 0.98 -20.63 -11.60
CA ALA A 385 -0.09 -21.00 -10.69
C ALA A 385 -0.29 -22.52 -10.57
N ASP A 386 -0.23 -23.29 -11.67
CA ASP A 386 -0.27 -24.76 -11.62
C ASP A 386 0.88 -25.34 -10.78
N GLU A 387 2.01 -24.64 -10.75
CA GLU A 387 3.19 -24.95 -9.93
C GLU A 387 3.17 -24.26 -8.54
N CYS A 388 1.99 -23.81 -8.08
CA CYS A 388 1.73 -23.16 -6.79
C CYS A 388 2.34 -21.76 -6.58
N ASP A 389 2.79 -21.09 -7.65
CA ASP A 389 3.24 -19.70 -7.61
C ASP A 389 2.09 -18.72 -7.90
N PHE A 390 1.05 -18.77 -7.06
CA PHE A 390 -0.17 -17.97 -7.23
C PHE A 390 0.08 -16.46 -7.23
N GLY A 391 1.16 -15.99 -6.59
CA GLY A 391 1.56 -14.59 -6.59
C GLY A 391 1.83 -14.03 -7.98
N THR A 392 2.21 -14.87 -8.94
CA THR A 392 2.48 -14.45 -10.33
C THR A 392 1.19 -14.04 -11.05
N CYS A 393 0.10 -14.82 -10.88
CA CYS A 393 -1.22 -14.42 -11.36
C CYS A 393 -1.74 -13.18 -10.62
N LEU A 394 -1.46 -13.06 -9.31
CA LEU A 394 -1.86 -11.89 -8.54
C LEU A 394 -1.18 -10.61 -9.08
N GLU A 395 0.12 -10.66 -9.35
CA GLU A 395 0.90 -9.55 -9.94
C GLU A 395 0.33 -9.16 -11.30
N LEU A 396 0.21 -10.12 -12.24
CA LEU A 396 -0.29 -9.82 -13.58
C LEU A 396 -1.71 -9.26 -13.53
N GLY A 397 -2.58 -9.84 -12.72
CA GLY A 397 -3.95 -9.38 -12.55
C GLY A 397 -4.03 -7.93 -12.07
N HIS A 398 -3.22 -7.58 -11.06
CA HIS A 398 -3.12 -6.21 -10.56
C HIS A 398 -2.51 -5.25 -11.58
N ASP A 399 -1.53 -5.68 -12.35
CA ASP A 399 -0.90 -4.86 -13.39
C ASP A 399 -1.88 -4.54 -14.52
N LEU A 400 -2.63 -5.56 -14.97
CA LEU A 400 -3.68 -5.38 -15.97
C LEU A 400 -4.81 -4.48 -15.46
N PHE A 401 -5.26 -4.68 -14.22
CA PHE A 401 -6.25 -3.80 -13.58
C PHE A 401 -5.75 -2.34 -13.51
N SER A 402 -4.50 -2.14 -13.08
CA SER A 402 -3.87 -0.84 -12.89
C SER A 402 -3.54 -0.11 -14.18
N SER A 403 -3.51 -0.83 -15.31
CA SER A 403 -3.37 -0.21 -16.64
C SER A 403 -4.53 0.71 -16.99
N GLY A 404 -5.73 0.38 -16.48
CA GLY A 404 -6.95 1.08 -16.84
C GLY A 404 -7.45 0.79 -18.26
N SER A 405 -6.87 -0.18 -18.96
CA SER A 405 -7.30 -0.59 -20.29
C SER A 405 -8.55 -1.47 -20.23
N ASN A 406 -9.61 -1.07 -20.92
CA ASN A 406 -10.83 -1.87 -21.02
C ASN A 406 -10.62 -3.16 -21.83
N HIS A 407 -9.66 -3.16 -22.76
CA HIS A 407 -9.35 -4.32 -23.61
C HIS A 407 -8.83 -5.53 -22.83
N VAL A 408 -8.29 -5.31 -21.63
CA VAL A 408 -7.68 -6.37 -20.81
C VAL A 408 -8.46 -6.68 -19.54
N HIS A 409 -9.66 -6.10 -19.35
CA HIS A 409 -10.48 -6.34 -18.15
C HIS A 409 -10.79 -7.81 -17.93
N THR A 410 -11.16 -8.55 -18.98
CA THR A 410 -11.45 -9.99 -18.89
C THR A 410 -10.23 -10.77 -18.41
N MET A 411 -9.04 -10.48 -18.95
CA MET A 411 -7.80 -11.13 -18.52
C MET A 411 -7.43 -10.75 -17.08
N ALA A 412 -7.63 -9.50 -16.68
CA ALA A 412 -7.42 -9.06 -15.30
C ALA A 412 -8.30 -9.85 -14.32
N ILE A 413 -9.61 -10.00 -14.62
CA ILE A 413 -10.52 -10.82 -13.81
C ILE A 413 -10.06 -12.27 -13.76
N GLN A 414 -9.68 -12.86 -14.89
CA GLN A 414 -9.22 -14.25 -14.94
C GLN A 414 -8.00 -14.47 -14.05
N MET A 415 -6.98 -13.61 -14.15
CA MET A 415 -5.76 -13.72 -13.34
C MET A 415 -6.03 -13.51 -11.84
N LEU A 416 -6.82 -12.49 -11.50
CA LEU A 416 -7.22 -12.24 -10.11
C LEU A 416 -8.13 -13.33 -9.56
N ALA A 417 -8.98 -13.95 -10.38
CA ALA A 417 -9.82 -15.07 -9.97
C ALA A 417 -8.99 -16.30 -9.61
N ILE A 418 -8.00 -16.66 -10.43
CA ILE A 418 -7.07 -17.75 -10.11
C ILE A 418 -6.35 -17.43 -8.80
N ALA A 419 -5.73 -16.25 -8.71
CA ALA A 419 -4.94 -15.86 -7.56
C ALA A 419 -5.78 -15.84 -6.26
N TYR A 420 -6.89 -15.10 -6.22
CA TYR A 420 -7.70 -14.98 -5.01
C TYR A 420 -8.38 -16.30 -4.62
N THR A 421 -8.70 -17.19 -5.57
CA THR A 421 -9.24 -18.51 -5.23
C THR A 421 -8.18 -19.36 -4.54
N HIS A 422 -6.97 -19.43 -5.09
CA HIS A 422 -5.90 -20.27 -4.54
C HIS A 422 -5.22 -19.68 -3.29
N LEU A 423 -5.32 -18.37 -3.09
CA LEU A 423 -4.89 -17.68 -1.87
C LEU A 423 -5.97 -17.63 -0.78
N ASP A 424 -7.15 -18.22 -1.03
CA ASP A 424 -8.30 -18.21 -0.11
C ASP A 424 -8.77 -16.80 0.28
N ARG A 425 -8.95 -15.93 -0.73
CA ARG A 425 -9.40 -14.54 -0.62
C ARG A 425 -10.73 -14.29 -1.36
N PRO A 426 -11.81 -15.04 -1.09
CA PRO A 426 -13.05 -14.98 -1.88
C PRO A 426 -13.73 -13.59 -1.86
N GLN A 427 -13.56 -12.82 -0.78
CA GLN A 427 -14.11 -11.46 -0.66
C GLN A 427 -13.49 -10.52 -1.68
N PHE A 428 -12.17 -10.59 -1.89
CA PHE A 428 -11.49 -9.79 -2.90
C PHE A 428 -11.89 -10.18 -4.32
N LEU A 429 -12.16 -11.48 -4.55
CA LEU A 429 -12.70 -11.95 -5.81
C LEU A 429 -14.12 -11.39 -6.09
N GLU A 430 -14.98 -11.36 -5.09
CA GLU A 430 -16.32 -10.77 -5.22
C GLU A 430 -16.24 -9.27 -5.52
N ILE A 431 -15.37 -8.55 -4.81
CA ILE A 431 -15.15 -7.11 -5.01
C ILE A 431 -14.64 -6.81 -6.42
N ILE A 432 -13.63 -7.53 -6.92
CA ILE A 432 -13.07 -7.21 -8.26
C ILE A 432 -14.06 -7.50 -9.37
N LYS A 433 -14.82 -8.60 -9.29
CA LYS A 433 -15.85 -8.94 -10.27
C LYS A 433 -16.91 -7.84 -10.33
N THR A 434 -17.35 -7.39 -9.17
CA THR A 434 -18.34 -6.31 -9.06
C THR A 434 -17.78 -4.98 -9.57
N HIS A 435 -16.56 -4.64 -9.18
CA HIS A 435 -15.91 -3.39 -9.58
C HIS A 435 -15.71 -3.32 -11.09
N LEU A 436 -15.21 -4.39 -11.74
CA LEU A 436 -14.99 -4.39 -13.18
C LEU A 436 -16.28 -4.49 -14.01
N ALA A 437 -17.40 -4.94 -13.41
CA ALA A 437 -18.71 -4.94 -14.06
C ALA A 437 -19.31 -3.52 -14.19
N ASP A 438 -19.02 -2.61 -13.26
CA ASP A 438 -19.51 -1.21 -13.27
C ASP A 438 -18.39 -0.20 -12.95
N ARG A 439 -17.21 -0.37 -13.60
CA ARG A 439 -16.03 0.47 -13.33
C ARG A 439 -16.18 1.87 -13.91
N LYS A 440 -16.33 2.90 -13.07
CA LYS A 440 -16.52 4.30 -13.52
C LYS A 440 -15.27 5.16 -13.36
N ARG A 441 -15.06 6.09 -14.29
CA ARG A 441 -13.99 7.11 -14.24
C ARG A 441 -14.49 8.41 -13.61
N GLY A 442 -13.58 9.15 -12.98
CA GLY A 442 -13.81 10.50 -12.47
C GLY A 442 -13.64 10.60 -10.95
N THR A 443 -13.92 11.79 -10.42
CA THR A 443 -13.89 12.07 -8.96
C THR A 443 -15.15 11.62 -8.24
N SER A 444 -16.16 11.15 -8.98
CA SER A 444 -17.35 10.53 -8.44
C SER A 444 -17.15 9.02 -8.46
N PRO A 445 -17.15 8.34 -7.30
CA PRO A 445 -17.03 6.89 -7.24
C PRO A 445 -18.28 6.21 -7.82
N CYS A 446 -18.24 4.88 -7.92
CA CYS A 446 -19.27 4.11 -8.61
C CYS A 446 -20.69 4.28 -8.01
N VAL A 447 -20.76 4.47 -6.68
CA VAL A 447 -21.96 4.78 -5.87
C VAL A 447 -21.53 5.73 -4.74
N THR A 448 -22.35 6.76 -4.47
CA THR A 448 -22.13 7.80 -3.43
C THR A 448 -23.32 7.94 -2.50
#